data_AF-A0AAV6TEL5-F1
#
_entry.id   AF-A0AAV6TEL5-F1
#
_cell.length_a   1.000
_cell.length_b   1.000
_cell.length_c   1.000
_cell.angle_alpha   90.00
_cell.angle_beta   90.00
_cell.angle_gamma   90.00
#
_symmetry.space_group_name_H-M   'P 1'
#
loop_
_entity.id
_entity.type
_entity.pdbx_description
1 polymer ?
#
loop_
_entity_poly.entity_id
_entity_poly.type
_entity_poly.pdbx_seq_one_letter_code
_entity_poly.pdbx_strand_id
1 'polypeptide(L)'
;MTGLNSPLYANEELSEEAQELTVDFVVDYWLKGGAPKQKLVMGMSLMGRTFTLANSTENGVLVPAIGPGNRGRLKADGLLAFFD
;
A
#
# COMPACT_ATOMS: atom_id res chain seq x y z
N MET A 1 -8.53 -8.35 3.99
CA MET A 1 -8.81 -6.95 4.37
C MET A 1 -8.19 -6.03 3.32
N THR A 2 -8.79 -4.89 3.02
CA THR A 2 -8.19 -3.88 2.11
C THR A 2 -7.06 -3.12 2.79
N GLY A 3 -6.19 -2.50 2.00
CA GLY A 3 -5.08 -1.68 2.49
C GLY A 3 -4.56 -0.75 1.41
N LEU A 4 -3.74 0.23 1.81
CA LEU A 4 -3.09 1.16 0.89
C LEU A 4 -1.85 0.50 0.28
N ASN A 5 -1.62 0.71 -1.02
CA ASN A 5 -0.47 0.12 -1.72
C ASN A 5 0.89 0.72 -1.28
N SER A 6 0.91 2.02 -0.97
CA SER A 6 2.12 2.73 -0.53
C SER A 6 1.71 3.91 0.36
N PRO A 7 1.27 3.64 1.60
CA PRO A 7 0.85 4.69 2.52
C PRO A 7 2.05 5.55 2.94
N LEU A 8 1.87 6.87 2.94
CA LEU A 8 2.92 7.78 3.39
C LEU A 8 3.11 7.70 4.91
N TYR A 9 2.00 7.66 5.65
CA TYR A 9 1.97 7.67 7.12
C TYR A 9 1.15 6.50 7.67
N ALA A 10 1.37 6.21 8.95
CA ALA A 10 0.68 5.16 9.69
C ALA A 10 -0.81 5.49 9.92
N ASN A 11 -1.60 4.44 10.09
CA ASN A 11 -2.95 4.54 10.63
C ASN A 11 -2.92 3.97 12.06
N GLU A 12 -3.31 4.79 13.05
CA GLU A 12 -3.31 4.43 14.47
C GLU A 12 -4.28 3.29 14.82
N GLU A 13 -5.23 2.98 13.94
CA GLU A 13 -6.15 1.85 14.09
C GLU A 13 -5.50 0.48 13.79
N LEU A 14 -4.28 0.47 13.23
CA LEU A 14 -3.53 -0.75 12.88
C LEU A 14 -2.62 -1.21 14.02
N SER A 15 -2.20 -2.48 13.97
CA SER A 15 -1.16 -3.01 14.88
C SER A 15 0.16 -2.26 14.69
N GLU A 16 1.03 -2.28 15.70
CA GLU A 16 2.33 -1.62 15.65
C GLU A 16 3.13 -2.09 14.43
N GLU A 17 3.14 -3.40 14.13
CA GLU A 17 3.87 -3.94 12.98
C GLU A 17 3.31 -3.42 11.65
N ALA A 18 2.00 -3.20 11.56
CA ALA A 18 1.36 -2.66 10.37
C ALA A 18 1.58 -1.14 10.22
N GLN A 19 1.79 -0.41 11.32
CA GLN A 19 2.15 1.01 11.29
C GLN A 19 3.57 1.23 10.75
N GLU A 20 4.47 0.25 10.89
CA GLU A 20 5.82 0.27 10.29
C GLU A 20 5.81 0.13 8.76
N LEU A 21 4.72 -0.39 8.17
CA LEU A 21 4.59 -0.62 6.72
C LEU A 21 4.24 0.67 5.95
N THR A 22 4.96 1.75 6.23
CA THR A 22 4.73 3.09 5.67
C THR A 22 6.01 3.68 5.07
N VAL A 23 5.85 4.61 4.13
CA VAL A 23 7.00 5.27 3.49
C VAL A 23 7.79 6.07 4.52
N ASP A 24 7.12 6.79 5.43
CA ASP A 24 7.76 7.58 6.47
C ASP A 24 8.64 6.72 7.38
N PHE A 25 8.09 5.63 7.96
CA PHE A 25 8.84 4.72 8.82
C PHE A 25 10.06 4.13 8.11
N VAL A 26 9.88 3.64 6.88
CA VAL A 26 10.98 2.99 6.13
C VAL A 26 12.07 3.99 5.77
N VAL A 27 11.73 5.23 5.39
CA VAL A 27 12.73 6.28 5.15
C VAL A 27 13.51 6.57 6.43
N ASP A 28 12.81 6.72 7.55
CA ASP A 28 13.42 6.96 8.85
C ASP A 28 14.33 5.82 9.30
N TYR A 29 13.92 4.57 9.04
CA TYR A 29 14.70 3.37 9.31
C TYR A 29 16.04 3.38 8.56
N TRP A 30 16.02 3.69 7.26
CA TRP A 30 17.24 3.79 6.45
C TRP A 30 18.16 4.92 6.91
N LEU A 31 17.59 6.09 7.25
CA LEU A 31 18.35 7.22 7.75
C LEU A 31 19.03 6.91 9.10
N LYS A 32 18.31 6.29 10.03
CA LYS A 32 18.86 5.83 11.32
C LYS A 32 19.95 4.76 11.14
N GLY A 33 19.83 3.95 10.09
CA GLY A 33 20.88 3.01 9.66
C GLY A 33 22.12 3.65 9.01
N GLY A 34 22.17 4.98 8.89
CA GLY A 34 23.31 5.72 8.35
C GLY A 34 23.30 5.92 6.84
N ALA A 35 22.18 5.64 6.15
CA ALA A 35 22.08 5.93 4.72
C ALA A 35 22.12 7.45 4.47
N PRO A 36 23.00 7.96 3.58
CA PRO A 36 23.01 9.37 3.24
C PRO A 36 21.70 9.78 2.57
N LYS A 37 21.00 10.77 3.12
CA LYS A 37 19.69 11.23 2.63
C LYS A 37 19.65 11.51 1.13
N GLN A 38 20.68 12.17 0.60
CA GLN A 38 20.79 12.52 -0.82
C GLN A 38 21.00 11.32 -1.76
N LYS A 39 21.25 10.12 -1.21
CA LYS A 39 21.37 8.86 -1.96
C LYS A 39 20.12 7.99 -1.85
N LEU A 40 19.13 8.37 -1.06
CA LEU A 40 17.86 7.64 -0.96
C LEU A 40 16.92 8.10 -2.07
N VAL A 41 16.56 7.17 -2.96
CA VAL A 41 15.57 7.39 -4.02
C VAL A 41 14.26 6.77 -3.58
N MET A 42 13.25 7.61 -3.35
CA MET A 42 11.92 7.16 -2.96
C MET A 42 11.16 6.66 -4.20
N GLY A 43 10.73 5.41 -4.16
CA GLY A 43 9.87 4.84 -5.19
C GLY A 43 8.47 5.45 -5.15
N MET A 44 7.92 5.76 -6.33
CA MET A 44 6.50 6.10 -6.48
C MET A 44 5.85 5.08 -7.39
N SER A 45 4.81 4.41 -6.89
CA SER A 45 4.10 3.40 -7.68
C SER A 45 3.10 4.06 -8.62
N LEU A 46 3.23 3.79 -9.92
CA LEU A 46 2.21 4.09 -10.94
C LEU A 46 1.24 2.92 -11.12
N MET A 47 1.12 2.08 -10.10
CA MET A 47 0.22 0.94 -10.03
C MET A 47 -0.50 0.93 -8.67
N GLY A 48 -1.71 0.37 -8.65
CA GLY A 48 -2.50 0.15 -7.44
C GLY A 48 -2.73 -1.34 -7.18
N ARG A 49 -2.74 -1.72 -5.90
CA ARG A 49 -3.25 -3.02 -5.45
C ARG A 49 -4.75 -2.92 -5.26
N THR A 50 -5.48 -3.88 -5.80
CA THR A 50 -6.95 -3.88 -5.77
C THR A 50 -7.49 -5.15 -5.14
N PHE A 51 -8.71 -5.04 -4.62
CA PHE A 51 -9.36 -6.08 -3.83
C PHE A 51 -10.81 -6.26 -4.29
N THR A 52 -11.32 -7.48 -4.18
CA THR A 52 -12.76 -7.75 -4.24
C THR A 52 -13.32 -7.70 -2.83
N LEU A 53 -14.24 -6.77 -2.58
CA LEU A 53 -14.85 -6.55 -1.27
C LEU A 53 -15.76 -7.72 -0.88
N ALA A 54 -15.80 -8.06 0.42
CA ALA A 54 -16.77 -9.03 0.92
C ALA A 54 -18.20 -8.48 0.89
N ASN A 55 -18.35 -7.18 1.12
CA ASN A 55 -19.60 -6.45 1.06
C ASN A 55 -19.40 -5.13 0.30
N SER A 56 -20.16 -4.89 -0.77
CA SER A 56 -20.01 -3.69 -1.59
C SER A 56 -20.39 -2.39 -0.88
N THR A 57 -21.15 -2.45 0.22
CA THR A 57 -21.48 -1.25 1.02
C THR A 57 -20.36 -0.87 1.98
N GLU A 58 -19.41 -1.77 2.25
CA GLU A 58 -18.22 -1.52 3.06
C GLU A 58 -17.03 -1.30 2.13
N ASN A 59 -16.85 -0.06 1.67
CA ASN A 59 -15.90 0.29 0.61
C ASN A 59 -14.77 1.23 1.08
N GLY A 60 -14.54 1.28 2.39
CA GLY A 60 -13.46 2.04 3.02
C GLY A 60 -12.09 1.34 2.99
N VAL A 61 -11.13 1.93 3.70
CA VAL A 61 -9.85 1.29 4.00
C VAL A 61 -10.04 0.34 5.19
N LEU A 62 -9.26 -0.74 5.24
CA LEU A 62 -9.31 -1.76 6.31
C LEU A 62 -10.63 -2.54 6.40
N VAL A 63 -11.35 -2.66 5.30
CA VAL A 63 -12.61 -3.45 5.24
C VAL A 63 -12.36 -4.88 4.77
N PRO A 64 -13.24 -5.85 5.09
CA PRO A 64 -13.10 -7.22 4.62
C PRO A 64 -13.07 -7.35 3.10
N ALA A 65 -12.14 -8.17 2.59
CA ALA A 65 -11.99 -8.49 1.18
C ALA A 65 -11.91 -10.00 1.01
N ILE A 66 -12.53 -10.53 -0.04
CA ILE A 66 -12.60 -11.97 -0.34
C ILE A 66 -11.54 -12.43 -1.35
N GLY A 67 -10.79 -11.50 -1.93
CA GLY A 67 -9.75 -11.82 -2.89
C GLY A 67 -9.17 -10.61 -3.59
N PRO A 68 -8.27 -10.85 -4.58
CA PRO A 68 -7.76 -9.80 -5.43
C PRO A 68 -8.88 -9.15 -6.25
N GLY A 69 -8.67 -7.89 -6.64
CA GLY A 69 -9.52 -7.22 -7.62
C GLY A 69 -9.38 -7.83 -9.02
N ASN A 70 -10.30 -7.50 -9.91
CA ASN A 70 -10.27 -7.98 -11.29
C ASN A 70 -9.00 -7.53 -12.02
N ARG A 71 -8.46 -8.40 -12.89
CA ARG A 71 -7.32 -8.09 -13.75
C ARG A 71 -7.60 -6.91 -14.68
N GLY A 72 -6.66 -5.96 -14.71
CA GLY A 72 -6.60 -4.88 -15.70
C GLY A 72 -5.74 -5.23 -16.92
N ARG A 73 -5.22 -4.21 -17.60
CA ARG A 73 -4.36 -4.35 -18.79
C ARG A 73 -3.04 -5.06 -18.49
N LEU A 74 -2.57 -4.99 -17.24
CA LEU A 74 -1.38 -5.71 -16.77
C LEU A 74 -1.59 -7.23 -16.66
N LYS A 75 -2.82 -7.73 -16.85
CA LYS A 75 -3.18 -9.16 -16.82
C LYS A 75 -2.78 -9.88 -15.52
N ALA A 76 -2.65 -9.14 -14.43
CA ALA A 76 -2.41 -9.66 -13.09
C ALA A 76 -3.62 -9.35 -12.20
N ASP A 77 -4.12 -10.38 -11.50
CA ASP A 77 -5.23 -10.19 -10.56
C ASP A 77 -4.75 -9.32 -9.38
N GLY A 78 -5.59 -8.37 -8.96
CA GLY A 78 -5.30 -7.47 -7.84
C GLY A 78 -4.27 -6.38 -8.16
N LEU A 79 -3.97 -6.12 -9.43
CA LEU A 79 -3.05 -5.09 -9.87
C LEU A 79 -3.62 -4.30 -11.05
N LEU A 80 -3.67 -2.97 -10.90
CA LEU A 80 -4.03 -2.04 -11.96
C LEU A 80 -2.90 -1.04 -12.21
N ALA A 81 -2.68 -0.69 -13.47
CA ALA A 81 -1.88 0.47 -13.86
C ALA A 81 -2.64 1.77 -13.59
N PHE A 82 -1.93 2.89 -13.48
CA PHE A 82 -2.54 4.22 -13.30
C PHE A 82 -3.58 4.59 -14.37
N PHE A 83 -3.46 4.06 -15.58
CA PHE A 83 -4.32 4.34 -16.73
C PHE A 83 -5.28 3.20 -17.10
N ASP A 84 -5.43 2.20 -16.21
CA ASP A 84 -6.44 1.14 -16.39
C ASP A 84 -7.88 1.68 -16.36
#